data_AF-A0A3D2P7G4-F1
#
_entry.id   AF-A0A3D2P7G4-F1
#
_cell.length_a   1.000
_cell.length_b   1.000
_cell.length_c   1.000
_cell.angle_alpha   90.00
_cell.angle_beta   90.00
_cell.angle_gamma   90.00
#
_symmetry.space_group_name_H-M   'P 1'
#
loop_
_entity.id
_entity.type
_entity.pdbx_description
1 polymer ?
#
loop_
_entity_poly.entity_id
_entity_poly.type
_entity_poly.pdbx_seq_one_letter_code
_entity_poly.pdbx_strand_id
1 'polypeptide(L)'
;DKISHFAQELIFHGANKVYLVEDTILKNFLDEPYSEVLAQIINEEKPEIILFGATNIGRSFASRVAAKTNTGLTADCTGLDVDLETRNLLQTRPAFGGNIMAT
;
A
#
# COMPACT_ATOMS: atom_id res chain seq x y z
N ASP A 1 -7.24 -2.51 -21.83
CA ASP A 1 -8.55 -3.11 -21.50
C ASP A 1 -9.30 -2.16 -20.58
N LYS A 2 -10.63 -2.05 -20.72
CA LYS A 2 -11.45 -1.16 -19.87
C LYS A 2 -11.57 -1.76 -18.47
N ILE A 3 -10.77 -1.28 -17.52
CA ILE A 3 -10.74 -1.78 -16.14
C ILE A 3 -11.69 -1.04 -15.19
N SER A 4 -12.46 -0.08 -15.71
CA SER A 4 -13.40 0.75 -14.94
C SER A 4 -14.45 -0.02 -14.14
N HIS A 5 -14.79 -1.25 -14.55
CA HIS A 5 -15.74 -2.09 -13.81
C HIS A 5 -15.20 -2.54 -12.44
N PHE A 6 -13.89 -2.79 -12.32
CA PHE A 6 -13.26 -3.11 -11.03
C PHE A 6 -13.37 -1.96 -10.03
N ALA A 7 -13.38 -0.71 -10.51
CA ALA A 7 -13.55 0.44 -9.63
C ALA A 7 -14.91 0.42 -8.92
N GLN A 8 -15.97 -0.06 -9.60
CA GLN A 8 -17.30 -0.18 -8.99
C GLN A 8 -17.34 -1.29 -7.94
N GLU A 9 -16.66 -2.41 -8.18
CA GLU A 9 -16.53 -3.51 -7.22
C GLU A 9 -15.81 -3.05 -5.94
N LEU A 10 -14.73 -2.28 -6.08
CA LEU A 10 -14.01 -1.72 -4.92
C LEU A 10 -14.90 -0.80 -4.07
N ILE A 11 -15.72 0.04 -4.71
CA ILE A 11 -16.69 0.90 -4.01
C ILE A 11 -17.72 0.05 -3.28
N PHE A 12 -18.23 -1.01 -3.93
CA PHE A 12 -19.19 -1.93 -3.32
C PHE A 12 -18.64 -2.60 -2.06
N HIS A 13 -17.34 -2.93 -2.02
CA HIS A 13 -16.66 -3.49 -0.85
C HIS A 13 -16.27 -2.47 0.22
N GLY A 14 -16.63 -1.19 0.06
CA GLY A 14 -16.51 -0.17 1.11
C GLY A 14 -15.53 0.97 0.82
N ALA A 15 -14.89 1.00 -0.36
CA ALA A 15 -14.05 2.14 -0.73
C ALA A 15 -14.90 3.40 -1.00
N ASN A 16 -14.58 4.53 -0.35
CA ASN A 16 -15.28 5.80 -0.61
C ASN A 16 -14.77 6.51 -1.88
N LYS A 17 -13.48 6.38 -2.19
CA LYS A 17 -12.82 6.97 -3.36
C LYS A 17 -11.93 5.91 -3.99
N VAL A 18 -11.95 5.82 -5.31
CA VAL A 18 -11.10 4.91 -6.09
C VAL A 18 -10.33 5.74 -7.11
N TYR A 19 -9.00 5.64 -7.07
CA TYR A 19 -8.12 6.23 -8.06
C TYR A 19 -7.90 5.21 -9.18
N LEU A 20 -8.36 5.55 -10.39
CA LEU A 20 -8.22 4.69 -11.56
C LEU A 20 -7.12 5.26 -12.45
N VAL A 21 -6.10 4.45 -12.73
CA VAL A 21 -5.02 4.80 -13.67
C VAL A 21 -5.00 3.77 -14.80
N GLU A 22 -5.19 4.26 -16.02
CA GLU A 22 -5.16 3.43 -17.24
C GLU A 22 -4.00 3.88 -18.13
N ASP A 23 -3.01 3.00 -18.30
CA ASP A 23 -1.92 3.19 -19.26
C ASP A 23 -1.51 1.84 -19.84
N THR A 24 -1.10 1.84 -21.12
CA THR A 24 -0.58 0.64 -21.81
C THR A 24 0.68 0.06 -21.15
N ILE A 25 1.51 0.90 -20.54
CA ILE A 25 2.74 0.49 -19.81
C ILE A 25 2.38 -0.36 -18.59
N LEU A 26 1.21 -0.12 -17.99
CA LEU A 26 0.74 -0.84 -16.81
C LEU A 26 0.08 -2.17 -17.15
N LYS A 27 -0.05 -2.54 -18.44
CA LYS A 27 -0.75 -3.77 -18.87
C LYS A 27 -0.18 -5.03 -18.20
N ASN A 28 1.13 -5.09 -18.05
CA ASN A 28 1.81 -6.14 -17.30
C ASN A 28 2.37 -5.53 -16.02
N PHE A 29 2.27 -6.27 -14.92
CA PHE A 29 2.85 -5.80 -13.67
C PHE A 29 4.36 -5.69 -13.78
N LEU A 30 4.86 -4.48 -13.56
CA LEU A 30 6.27 -4.13 -13.49
C LEU A 30 6.44 -3.19 -12.31
N ASP A 31 7.37 -3.51 -11.41
CA ASP A 31 7.50 -2.76 -10.15
C ASP A 31 7.72 -1.25 -10.38
N GLU A 32 8.55 -0.90 -11.36
CA GLU A 32 8.97 0.48 -11.60
C GLU A 32 7.82 1.40 -12.06
N PRO A 33 7.11 1.14 -13.17
CA PRO A 33 6.03 2.02 -13.61
C PRO A 33 4.87 2.07 -12.60
N TYR A 34 4.56 0.96 -11.94
CA TYR A 34 3.56 0.96 -10.88
C TYR A 34 4.02 1.84 -9.69
N SER A 35 5.29 1.73 -9.29
CA SER A 35 5.81 2.50 -8.15
C SER A 35 5.88 3.99 -8.42
N GLU A 36 6.12 4.37 -9.68
CA GLU A 36 6.14 5.77 -10.11
C GLU A 36 4.73 6.38 -10.03
N VAL A 37 3.74 5.68 -10.57
CA VAL A 37 2.34 6.12 -10.53
C VAL A 37 1.86 6.27 -9.09
N LEU A 38 2.12 5.28 -8.22
CA LEU A 38 1.68 5.39 -6.84
C LEU A 38 2.42 6.50 -6.08
N ALA A 39 3.72 6.68 -6.31
CA ALA A 39 4.47 7.77 -5.70
C ALA A 39 3.93 9.16 -6.10
N GLN A 40 3.50 9.34 -7.36
CA GLN A 40 2.84 10.57 -7.81
C GLN A 40 1.55 10.81 -7.03
N ILE A 41 0.68 9.80 -6.94
CA ILE A 41 -0.59 9.91 -6.19
C ILE A 41 -0.32 10.22 -4.70
N ILE A 42 0.69 9.60 -4.09
CA ILE A 42 1.07 9.87 -2.70
C ILE A 42 1.51 11.33 -2.52
N ASN A 43 2.32 11.85 -3.43
CA ASN A 43 2.81 13.23 -3.35
C ASN A 43 1.69 14.27 -3.53
N GLU A 44 0.68 13.94 -4.33
CA GLU A 44 -0.49 14.81 -4.58
C GLU A 44 -1.50 14.76 -3.43
N GLU A 45 -1.92 13.55 -3.03
CA GLU A 45 -3.02 13.35 -2.07
C GLU A 45 -2.54 13.30 -0.62
N LYS A 46 -1.24 13.08 -0.39
CA LYS A 46 -0.58 13.03 0.93
C LYS A 46 -1.35 12.20 1.97
N PRO A 47 -1.59 10.90 1.70
CA PRO A 47 -2.28 10.04 2.65
C PRO A 47 -1.47 9.82 3.93
N GLU A 48 -2.14 9.68 5.08
CA GLU A 48 -1.50 9.35 6.37
C GLU A 48 -1.05 7.88 6.43
N ILE A 49 -1.86 6.97 5.88
CA ILE A 49 -1.63 5.51 5.95
C ILE A 49 -1.84 4.89 4.57
N ILE A 50 -0.95 3.97 4.19
CA ILE A 50 -1.08 3.16 2.98
C ILE A 50 -0.90 1.70 3.37
N LEU A 51 -1.85 0.85 2.96
CA LEU A 51 -1.84 -0.57 3.25
C LEU A 51 -1.60 -1.37 1.97
N PHE A 52 -0.70 -2.35 2.06
CA PHE A 52 -0.41 -3.29 0.98
C PHE A 52 -0.65 -4.72 1.46
N GLY A 53 -1.18 -5.56 0.58
CA GLY A 53 -1.19 -7.00 0.84
C GLY A 53 0.23 -7.56 0.82
N ALA A 54 0.57 -8.42 1.80
CA ALA A 54 1.89 -9.03 1.95
C ALA A 54 2.20 -10.15 0.93
N THR A 55 1.81 -9.97 -0.33
CA THR A 55 2.07 -10.89 -1.44
C THR A 55 3.46 -10.67 -2.04
N ASN A 56 3.91 -11.58 -2.93
CA ASN A 56 5.18 -11.40 -3.64
C ASN A 56 5.25 -10.05 -4.38
N ILE A 57 4.13 -9.66 -5.01
CA ILE A 57 3.98 -8.38 -5.69
C ILE A 57 4.03 -7.23 -4.68
N GLY A 58 3.21 -7.29 -3.63
CA GLY A 58 3.13 -6.22 -2.64
C GLY A 58 4.43 -5.96 -1.90
N ARG A 59 5.20 -7.01 -1.57
CA ARG A 59 6.52 -6.87 -0.91
C ARG A 59 7.54 -6.17 -1.81
N SER A 60 7.61 -6.54 -3.09
CA SER A 60 8.54 -5.90 -4.05
C SER A 60 8.15 -4.44 -4.29
N PHE A 61 6.88 -4.23 -4.61
CA PHE A 61 6.30 -2.93 -4.95
C PHE A 61 6.36 -1.92 -3.79
N ALA A 62 5.91 -2.32 -2.59
CA ALA A 62 5.83 -1.42 -1.43
C ALA A 62 7.21 -0.92 -1.01
N SER A 63 8.25 -1.76 -1.08
CA SER A 63 9.62 -1.35 -0.74
C SER A 63 10.14 -0.22 -1.63
N ARG A 64 9.82 -0.27 -2.93
CA ARG A 64 10.20 0.79 -3.87
C ARG A 64 9.41 2.07 -3.67
N VAL A 65 8.11 1.96 -3.42
CA VAL A 65 7.25 3.12 -3.14
C VAL A 65 7.73 3.83 -1.88
N ALA A 66 8.06 3.08 -0.83
CA ALA A 66 8.57 3.64 0.42
C ALA A 66 9.90 4.38 0.21
N ALA A 67 10.82 3.78 -0.56
CA ALA A 67 12.09 4.43 -0.91
C ALA A 67 11.89 5.71 -1.74
N LYS A 68 10.97 5.71 -2.72
CA LYS A 68 10.67 6.90 -3.55
C LYS A 68 10.03 8.04 -2.77
N THR A 69 9.24 7.71 -1.75
CA THR A 69 8.49 8.69 -0.94
C THR A 69 9.18 9.05 0.37
N ASN A 70 10.37 8.49 0.64
CA ASN A 70 11.14 8.66 1.88
C ASN A 70 10.31 8.40 3.16
N THR A 71 9.51 7.32 3.15
CA THR A 71 8.65 6.94 4.29
C THR A 71 9.08 5.61 4.91
N GLY A 72 8.57 5.34 6.11
CA GLY A 72 8.73 4.05 6.79
C GLY A 72 7.85 2.96 6.17
N LEU A 73 8.34 1.71 6.22
CA LEU A 73 7.60 0.53 5.77
C LEU A 73 7.78 -0.61 6.77
N THR A 74 6.67 -1.15 7.23
CA THR A 74 6.64 -2.34 8.08
C THR A 74 6.08 -3.51 7.29
N ALA A 75 6.90 -4.54 7.09
CA ALA A 75 6.53 -5.72 6.31
C ALA A 75 5.88 -6.80 7.19
N ASP A 76 4.95 -7.56 6.60
CA ASP A 76 4.29 -8.72 7.20
C ASP A 76 3.59 -8.43 8.54
N CYS A 77 2.89 -7.29 8.61
CA CYS A 77 2.06 -6.95 9.76
C CYS A 77 0.92 -7.95 9.94
N THR A 78 0.64 -8.28 11.20
CA THR A 78 -0.45 -9.18 11.61
C THR A 78 -1.48 -8.48 12.50
N GLY A 79 -1.08 -7.36 13.11
CA GLY A 79 -1.96 -6.46 13.86
C GLY A 79 -1.73 -5.03 13.45
N LEU A 80 -2.81 -4.28 13.32
CA LEU A 80 -2.81 -2.84 13.07
C LEU A 80 -3.78 -2.21 14.06
N ASP A 81 -3.31 -1.22 14.80
CA ASP A 81 -4.14 -0.43 15.71
C ASP A 81 -3.74 1.04 15.64
N VAL A 82 -4.57 1.94 16.15
CA VAL A 82 -4.28 3.37 16.17
C VAL A 82 -4.23 3.83 17.61
N ASP A 83 -3.09 4.38 18.01
CA ASP A 83 -2.98 5.06 19.29
C ASP A 83 -3.85 6.33 19.26
N LEU A 84 -4.87 6.42 20.10
CA LEU A 84 -5.83 7.53 20.10
C LEU A 84 -5.22 8.84 20.62
N GLU A 85 -4.14 8.78 21.40
CA GLU A 85 -3.47 9.98 21.93
C GLU A 85 -2.52 10.57 20.89
N THR A 86 -1.63 9.74 20.34
CA THR A 86 -0.62 10.21 19.37
C THR A 86 -1.11 10.18 17.93
N ARG A 87 -2.23 9.48 17.66
CA ARG A 87 -2.78 9.20 16.32
C ARG A 87 -1.84 8.43 15.40
N ASN A 88 -0.82 7.78 15.97
CA ASN A 88 0.12 6.97 15.23
C ASN A 88 -0.47 5.57 14.96
N LEU A 89 -0.07 5.00 13.82
CA LEU A 89 -0.39 3.62 13.48
C LEU A 89 0.58 2.68 14.21
N LEU A 90 0.05 1.84 15.09
CA LEU A 90 0.77 0.75 15.75
C LEU A 90 0.77 -0.47 14.83
N GLN A 91 1.98 -0.94 14.47
CA GLN A 91 2.16 -1.98 13.45
C GLN A 91 2.81 -3.21 14.05
N THR A 92 2.00 -4.19 14.46
CA THR A 92 2.52 -5.41 15.08
C THR A 92 2.93 -6.43 14.03
N ARG A 93 4.20 -6.85 14.07
CA ARG A 93 4.73 -7.91 13.20
C ARG A 93 5.55 -8.96 13.95
N PRO A 94 5.55 -10.22 13.48
CA PRO A 94 6.50 -11.23 13.92
C PRO A 94 7.90 -10.95 13.33
N ALA A 95 8.92 -10.99 14.19
CA ALA A 95 10.33 -10.97 13.86
C ALA A 95 11.02 -12.27 14.31
N PHE A 96 12.22 -12.54 13.80
CA PHE A 96 13.01 -13.73 14.16
C PHE A 96 12.25 -15.06 14.01
N GLY A 97 11.64 -15.29 12.84
CA GLY A 97 10.90 -16.51 12.56
C GLY A 97 9.61 -16.68 13.36
N GLY A 98 9.08 -15.60 13.95
CA GLY A 98 7.86 -15.62 14.77
C GLY A 98 8.11 -15.68 16.28
N ASN A 99 9.38 -15.73 16.72
CA ASN A 99 9.71 -15.82 18.14
C ASN A 99 9.59 -14.48 18.89
N ILE A 100 9.60 -13.36 18.17
CA ILE A 100 9.50 -12.02 18.76
C ILE A 100 8.38 -11.27 18.08
N MET A 101 7.50 -10.64 18.87
CA MET A 101 6.53 -9.69 18.36
C MET A 101 7.07 -8.29 18.58
N ALA A 102 7.12 -7.49 17.51
CA ALA A 102 7.52 -6.09 17.55
C ALA A 102 6.34 -5.22 17.12
N THR A 103 6.16 -4.10 17.81
CA THR A 103 5.18 -3.06 17.51
C THR A 103 5.90 -1.74 17.36
#